data_AF-A0A9N7LYV3-F1
#
_entry.id   AF-A0A9N7LYV3-F1
#
_cell.length_a   1.000
_cell.length_b   1.000
_cell.length_c   1.000
_cell.angle_alpha   90.00
_cell.angle_beta   90.00
_cell.angle_gamma   90.00
#
_symmetry.space_group_name_H-M   'P 1'
#
loop_
_entity.id
_entity.type
_entity.pdbx_description
1 polymer ?
#
loop_
_entity_poly.entity_id
_entity_poly.type
_entity_poly.pdbx_seq_one_letter_code
_entity_poly.pdbx_strand_id
1 'polypeptide(L)'
;MDAMRYNHAMMADHVSGQAQLVAHMNDLRTRAMGTIHQVAEVWTQHGSNAAQVCMHEIDQAFQAVFHTIERHGQAVGHASTNALTTDHGVAAGFRGL
;
A
#
# COMPACT_ATOMS: atom_id res chain seq x y z
N MET A 1 9.16 -27.36 14.47
CA MET A 1 8.78 -25.97 14.16
C MET A 1 7.59 -26.06 13.22
N ASP A 2 6.39 -25.77 13.71
CA ASP A 2 5.23 -25.60 12.83
C ASP A 2 5.61 -24.56 11.79
N ALA A 3 5.79 -24.99 10.54
CA ALA A 3 5.88 -24.06 9.44
C ALA A 3 4.57 -23.28 9.49
N MET A 4 4.62 -21.98 9.82
CA MET A 4 3.49 -21.08 9.66
C MET A 4 3.09 -21.17 8.19
N ARG A 5 2.16 -22.09 7.89
CA ARG A 5 1.58 -22.24 6.57
C ARG A 5 0.84 -20.95 6.37
N TYR A 6 1.40 -20.07 5.55
CA TYR A 6 0.84 -18.78 5.22
C TYR A 6 -0.47 -19.08 4.46
N ASN A 7 -1.53 -19.29 5.21
CA ASN A 7 -2.76 -19.88 4.73
C ASN A 7 -3.50 -18.81 3.92
N HIS A 8 -4.14 -19.20 2.82
CA HIS A 8 -4.78 -18.29 1.86
C HIS A 8 -5.72 -17.25 2.53
N ALA A 9 -6.36 -17.62 3.64
CA ALA A 9 -7.15 -16.70 4.46
C ALA A 9 -6.36 -15.52 5.04
N MET A 10 -5.11 -15.74 5.50
CA MET A 10 -4.22 -14.67 5.95
C MET A 10 -3.76 -13.77 4.79
N MET A 11 -3.64 -14.32 3.57
CA MET A 11 -3.32 -13.53 2.37
C MET A 11 -4.48 -12.62 1.98
N ALA A 12 -5.73 -13.12 2.02
CA ALA A 12 -6.91 -12.32 1.76
C ALA A 12 -7.09 -11.19 2.79
N ASP A 13 -6.84 -11.49 4.07
CA ASP A 13 -6.87 -10.49 5.13
C ASP A 13 -5.79 -9.41 4.92
N HIS A 14 -4.59 -9.81 4.51
CA HIS A 14 -3.49 -8.90 4.18
C HIS A 14 -3.82 -7.97 2.99
N VAL A 15 -4.48 -8.48 1.94
CA VAL A 15 -4.94 -7.65 0.80
C VAL A 15 -6.00 -6.65 1.26
N SER A 16 -6.92 -7.05 2.14
CA SER A 16 -7.94 -6.15 2.68
C SER A 16 -7.33 -5.02 3.55
N GLY A 17 -6.31 -5.35 4.35
CA GLY A 17 -5.57 -4.38 5.15
C GLY A 17 -4.79 -3.38 4.29
N GLN A 18 -4.27 -3.80 3.14
CA GLN A 18 -3.62 -2.91 2.18
C GLN A 18 -4.59 -1.89 1.57
N ALA A 19 -5.81 -2.30 1.22
CA ALA A 19 -6.82 -1.38 0.69
C ALA A 19 -7.19 -0.29 1.72
N GLN A 20 -7.32 -0.66 2.98
CA GLN A 20 -7.56 0.29 4.08
C GLN A 20 -6.37 1.24 4.28
N LEU A 21 -5.13 0.72 4.17
CA LEU A 21 -3.93 1.54 4.26
C LEU A 21 -3.86 2.57 3.13
N VAL A 22 -4.16 2.18 1.88
CA VAL A 22 -4.23 3.12 0.74
C VAL A 22 -5.28 4.20 0.96
N ALA A 23 -6.46 3.82 1.46
CA ALA A 23 -7.52 4.78 1.77
C ALA A 23 -7.08 5.78 2.86
N HIS A 24 -6.46 5.29 3.93
CA HIS A 24 -5.92 6.12 5.01
C HIS A 24 -4.82 7.07 4.52
N MET A 25 -3.90 6.58 3.68
CA MET A 25 -2.84 7.43 3.10
C MET A 25 -3.41 8.51 2.17
N ASN A 26 -4.48 8.22 1.41
CA ASN A 26 -5.15 9.23 0.59
C ASN A 26 -5.84 10.32 1.43
N ASP A 27 -6.47 9.96 2.55
CA ASP A 27 -7.03 10.92 3.49
C ASP A 27 -5.93 11.80 4.10
N LEU A 28 -4.81 11.21 4.51
CA LEU A 28 -3.69 11.95 5.08
C LEU A 28 -3.05 12.92 4.09
N ARG A 29 -2.91 12.53 2.81
CA ARG A 29 -2.49 13.42 1.72
C ARG A 29 -3.44 14.60 1.57
N THR A 30 -4.74 14.34 1.52
CA THR A 30 -5.77 15.39 1.40
C THR A 30 -5.69 16.40 2.53
N ARG A 31 -5.57 15.92 3.77
CA ARG A 31 -5.43 16.79 4.96
C ARG A 31 -4.15 17.61 4.92
N ALA A 32 -3.03 17.00 4.56
CA ALA A 32 -1.74 17.69 4.48
C ALA A 32 -1.76 18.82 3.43
N MET A 33 -2.33 18.56 2.24
CA MET A 33 -2.53 19.59 1.22
C MET A 33 -3.43 20.71 1.73
N GLY A 34 -4.53 20.36 2.41
CA GLY A 34 -5.43 21.34 3.04
C GLY A 34 -4.72 22.27 4.02
N THR A 35 -3.83 21.73 4.85
CA THR A 35 -3.02 22.54 5.79
C THR A 35 -2.06 23.48 5.06
N ILE A 36 -1.40 23.04 3.99
CA ILE A 36 -0.53 23.93 3.20
C ILE A 36 -1.35 25.06 2.58
N HIS A 37 -2.54 24.74 2.04
CA HIS A 37 -3.41 25.76 1.45
C HIS A 37 -3.79 26.87 2.44
N GLN A 38 -3.94 26.57 3.74
CA GLN A 38 -4.25 27.57 4.77
C GLN A 38 -3.13 28.61 4.96
N VAL A 39 -1.86 28.22 4.75
CA VAL A 39 -0.70 29.11 4.94
C VAL A 39 -0.12 29.61 3.61
N ALA A 40 -0.61 29.10 2.48
CA ALA A 40 -0.11 29.42 1.16
C ALA A 40 -0.21 30.91 0.82
N GLU A 41 -1.29 31.56 1.24
CA GLU A 41 -1.48 33.00 1.03
C GLU A 41 -0.40 33.81 1.77
N VAL A 42 -0.11 33.46 3.03
CA VAL A 42 0.93 34.12 3.84
C VAL A 42 2.29 34.02 3.15
N TRP A 43 2.67 32.83 2.68
CA TRP A 43 3.93 32.66 1.95
C TRP A 43 3.97 33.43 0.65
N THR A 44 2.87 33.44 -0.11
CA THR A 44 2.76 34.18 -1.38
C THR A 44 2.88 35.69 -1.17
N GLN A 45 2.23 36.22 -0.13
CA GLN A 45 2.31 37.64 0.25
C GLN A 45 3.73 38.08 0.61
N HIS A 46 4.57 37.16 1.10
CA HIS A 46 5.99 37.40 1.37
C HIS A 46 6.89 37.09 0.17
N GLY A 47 6.33 36.86 -1.02
CA GLY A 47 7.07 36.58 -2.25
C GLY A 47 7.67 35.17 -2.31
N SER A 48 7.25 34.27 -1.42
CA SER A 48 7.75 32.89 -1.36
C SER A 48 6.88 31.95 -2.21
N ASN A 49 7.53 31.01 -2.89
CA ASN A 49 6.88 29.90 -3.59
C ASN A 49 6.83 28.62 -2.73
N ALA A 50 7.10 28.69 -1.43
CA ALA A 50 7.17 27.55 -0.52
C ALA A 50 5.92 26.66 -0.55
N ALA A 51 4.73 27.24 -0.80
CA ALA A 51 3.49 26.48 -0.88
C ALA A 51 3.54 25.44 -2.00
N GLN A 52 3.98 25.86 -3.19
CA GLN A 52 4.07 25.00 -4.37
C GLN A 52 5.15 23.94 -4.20
N VAL A 53 6.29 24.31 -3.59
CA VAL A 53 7.37 23.38 -3.28
C VAL A 53 6.90 22.31 -2.30
N CYS A 54 6.30 22.70 -1.17
CA CYS A 54 5.80 21.74 -0.19
C CYS A 54 4.69 20.85 -0.75
N MET A 55 3.75 21.39 -1.56
CA MET A 55 2.74 20.56 -2.22
C MET A 55 3.38 19.53 -3.15
N HIS A 56 4.41 19.91 -3.90
CA HIS A 56 5.12 18.98 -4.78
C HIS A 56 5.84 17.87 -4.00
N GLU A 57 6.56 18.23 -2.94
CA GLU A 57 7.28 17.27 -2.09
C GLU A 57 6.34 16.28 -1.41
N ILE A 58 5.22 16.76 -0.86
CA ILE A 58 4.20 15.89 -0.27
C ILE A 58 3.64 14.94 -1.34
N ASP A 59 3.35 15.44 -2.54
CA ASP A 59 2.83 14.60 -3.59
C ASP A 59 3.78 13.46 -3.97
N GLN A 60 5.06 13.79 -4.17
CA GLN A 60 6.11 12.81 -4.47
C GLN A 60 6.27 11.77 -3.36
N ALA A 61 6.26 12.20 -2.09
CA ALA A 61 6.37 11.29 -0.96
C ALA A 61 5.20 10.29 -0.91
N PHE A 62 3.96 10.77 -1.12
CA PHE A 62 2.79 9.89 -1.15
C PHE A 62 2.80 8.95 -2.35
N GLN A 63 3.23 9.40 -3.53
CA GLN A 63 3.38 8.53 -4.70
C GLN A 63 4.34 7.36 -4.41
N ALA A 64 5.47 7.61 -3.74
CA ALA A 64 6.41 6.56 -3.36
C ALA A 64 5.81 5.54 -2.39
N VAL A 65 5.00 5.99 -1.43
CA VAL A 65 4.26 5.12 -0.50
C VAL A 65 3.25 4.27 -1.26
N PHE A 66 2.44 4.87 -2.14
CA PHE A 66 1.45 4.13 -2.93
C PHE A 66 2.09 3.09 -3.83
N HIS A 67 3.18 3.44 -4.52
CA HIS A 67 3.93 2.50 -5.36
C HIS A 67 4.51 1.32 -4.55
N THR A 68 4.92 1.57 -3.31
CA THR A 68 5.40 0.51 -2.41
C THR A 68 4.26 -0.41 -1.98
N ILE A 69 3.09 0.14 -1.62
CA ILE A 69 1.93 -0.65 -1.24
C ILE A 69 1.44 -1.50 -2.42
N GLU A 70 1.36 -0.93 -3.62
CA GLU A 70 0.94 -1.64 -4.84
C GLU A 70 1.86 -2.82 -5.15
N ARG A 71 3.18 -2.59 -5.13
CA ARG A 71 4.18 -3.66 -5.35
C ARG A 71 4.05 -4.78 -4.32
N HIS A 72 3.78 -4.42 -3.06
CA HIS A 72 3.57 -5.41 -2.01
C HIS A 72 2.28 -6.20 -2.22
N GLY A 73 1.20 -5.56 -2.66
CA GLY A 73 -0.05 -6.23 -3.03
C GLY A 73 0.14 -7.24 -4.17
N GLN A 74 0.87 -6.87 -5.22
CA GLN A 74 1.22 -7.79 -6.31
C GLN A 74 2.06 -8.97 -5.83
N ALA A 75 3.07 -8.73 -4.99
CA ALA A 75 3.91 -9.79 -4.43
C ALA A 75 3.10 -10.80 -3.59
N VAL A 76 2.16 -10.32 -2.76
CA VAL A 76 1.26 -11.17 -1.96
C VAL A 76 0.31 -11.95 -2.87
N GLY A 77 -0.23 -11.32 -3.91
CA GLY A 77 -1.08 -12.00 -4.90
C GLY A 77 -0.34 -13.16 -5.60
N HIS A 78 0.89 -12.93 -6.05
CA HIS A 78 1.72 -13.97 -6.64
C HIS A 78 2.05 -15.09 -5.64
N ALA A 79 2.42 -14.73 -4.40
CA ALA A 79 2.68 -15.71 -3.35
C ALA A 79 1.43 -16.57 -3.06
N SER A 80 0.24 -15.97 -3.09
CA SER A 80 -1.04 -16.68 -2.89
C SER A 80 -1.34 -17.68 -4.00
N THR A 81 -1.16 -17.27 -5.26
CA THR A 81 -1.35 -18.17 -6.40
C THR A 81 -0.37 -19.36 -6.36
N ASN A 82 0.87 -19.10 -5.96
CA ASN A 82 1.88 -20.15 -5.81
C ASN A 82 1.52 -21.12 -4.67
N ALA A 83 1.12 -20.59 -3.50
CA ALA A 83 0.70 -21.40 -2.36
C ALA A 83 -0.49 -22.31 -2.71
N LEU A 84 -1.51 -21.78 -3.40
CA LEU A 84 -2.65 -22.55 -3.90
C LEU A 84 -2.21 -23.68 -4.84
N THR A 85 -1.32 -23.38 -5.78
CA THR A 85 -0.81 -24.35 -6.76
C THR A 85 -0.01 -25.47 -6.08
N THR A 86 0.85 -25.12 -5.12
CA THR A 86 1.63 -26.09 -4.34
C THR A 86 0.72 -26.98 -3.48
N ASP A 87 -0.28 -26.40 -2.82
CA ASP A 87 -1.24 -27.17 -2.00
C ASP A 87 -2.03 -28.18 -2.84
N HIS A 88 -2.48 -27.79 -4.05
CA HIS A 88 -3.14 -28.73 -4.98
C HIS A 88 -2.20 -29.84 -5.47
N GLY A 89 -0.93 -29.53 -5.74
CA GLY A 89 0.08 -30.51 -6.14
C GLY A 89 0.37 -31.55 -5.06
N VAL A 90 0.47 -31.11 -3.79
CA VAL A 90 0.68 -32.02 -2.64
C VAL A 90 -0.57 -32.87 -2.39
N ALA A 91 -1.77 -32.29 -2.41
CA ALA A 91 -3.02 -33.04 -2.23
C ALA A 91 -3.27 -34.10 -3.32
N ALA A 92 -2.82 -33.84 -4.56
CA ALA A 92 -2.87 -34.82 -5.65
C ALA A 92 -1.93 -36.01 -5.39
N GLY A 93 -0.75 -35.79 -4.81
CA GLY A 93 0.21 -36.83 -4.46
C GLY A 93 -0.30 -37.80 -3.37
N PHE A 94 -1.11 -37.32 -2.42
CA PHE A 94 -1.68 -38.16 -1.35
C PHE A 94 -2.91 -38.99 -1.76
N ARG A 95 -3.56 -38.70 -2.89
CA ARG A 95 -4.65 -39.53 -3.44
C ARG A 95 -4.17 -40.66 -4.37
N GLY A 96 -2.88 -40.71 -4.67
CA GLY A 96 -2.28 -41.67 -5.60
C GLY A 96 -1.56 -42.86 -4.97
N LEU A 97 -1.65 -43.04 -3.65
CA LEU A 97 -1.14 -44.20 -2.89
C LEU A 97 -2.30 -44.92 -2.19
#